data_AF-A0ABD4Q7K8-F1
#
_entry.id   AF-A0ABD4Q7K8-F1
#
_cell.length_a   1.000
_cell.length_b   1.000
_cell.length_c   1.000
_cell.angle_alpha   90.00
_cell.angle_beta   90.00
_cell.angle_gamma   90.00
#
_symmetry.space_group_name_H-M   'P 1'
#
loop_
_entity.id
_entity.type
_entity.pdbx_description
1 polymer ?
#
loop_
_entity_poly.entity_id
_entity_poly.type
_entity_poly.pdbx_seq_one_letter_code
_entity_poly.pdbx_strand_id
1 'polypeptide(L)'
;LCWGLAQDAEAAKNISGLVMLGSLWEDKFIGSPAYKRRIPVFFGHGSRDPVFAIDNQEAFYQKIRSTTKGYPVRFVRFETGNHGTPIR
;
A
#
# COMPACT_ATOMS: atom_id res chain seq x y z
N LEU A 1 12.14 1.45 0.40
CA LEU A 1 12.23 2.76 -0.28
C LEU A 1 10.89 3.49 -0.35
N CYS A 2 9.87 2.94 -1.01
CA CYS A 2 8.57 3.62 -1.21
C CYS A 2 7.95 4.16 0.08
N TRP A 3 7.88 3.33 1.13
CA TRP A 3 7.39 3.78 2.43
C TRP A 3 8.29 4.80 3.12
N GLY A 4 9.60 4.73 2.89
CA GLY A 4 10.54 5.74 3.39
C GLY A 4 10.28 7.11 2.76
N LEU A 5 10.02 7.16 1.45
CA LEU A 5 9.64 8.41 0.78
C LEU A 5 8.29 8.95 1.25
N ALA A 6 7.36 8.08 1.64
CA ALA A 6 6.09 8.49 2.24
C ALA A 6 6.26 9.10 3.66
N GLN A 7 7.29 8.65 4.38
CA GLN A 7 7.66 9.12 5.72
C GLN A 7 8.49 10.39 5.71
N ASP A 8 9.31 10.61 4.67
CA ASP A 8 10.10 11.81 4.52
C ASP A 8 9.23 13.03 4.18
N ALA A 9 9.36 14.10 4.96
CA ALA A 9 8.49 15.26 4.84
C ALA A 9 8.72 16.08 3.57
N GLU A 10 9.94 16.11 3.04
CA GLU A 10 10.26 16.86 1.81
C GLU A 10 9.85 16.07 0.57
N ALA A 11 10.20 14.79 0.51
CA ALA A 11 9.79 13.90 -0.57
C ALA A 11 8.27 13.77 -0.65
N ALA A 12 7.59 13.65 0.50
CA ALA A 12 6.14 13.53 0.55
C ALA A 12 5.42 14.74 -0.04
N LYS A 13 6.01 15.95 -0.09
CA LYS A 13 5.39 17.11 -0.77
C LYS A 13 5.27 16.91 -2.28
N ASN A 14 6.21 16.16 -2.86
CA ASN A 14 6.32 15.94 -4.30
C ASN A 14 5.65 14.64 -4.78
N ILE A 15 5.10 13.84 -3.85
CA ILE A 15 4.39 12.61 -4.18
C ILE A 15 2.88 12.88 -4.24
N SER A 16 2.28 12.55 -5.38
CA SER A 16 0.83 12.68 -5.61
C SER A 16 0.06 11.36 -5.48
N GLY A 17 0.75 10.24 -5.31
CA GLY A 17 0.14 8.93 -5.12
C GLY A 17 1.17 7.81 -5.05
N LEU A 18 0.74 6.63 -4.59
CA LEU A 18 1.57 5.43 -4.51
C LEU A 18 0.88 4.28 -5.22
N VAL A 19 1.67 3.54 -6.00
CA VAL A 19 1.29 2.26 -6.60
C VAL A 19 2.19 1.19 -6.02
N MET A 20 1.59 0.29 -5.25
CA MET A 20 2.28 -0.77 -4.53
C MET A 20 1.95 -2.11 -5.19
N LEU A 21 2.95 -2.73 -5.81
CA LEU A 21 2.81 -3.98 -6.56
C LEU A 21 3.60 -5.08 -5.87
N GLY A 22 2.92 -6.10 -5.34
CA GLY A 22 3.59 -7.19 -4.60
C GLY A 22 4.49 -6.68 -3.47
N SER A 23 4.08 -5.64 -2.75
CA SER A 23 4.94 -4.96 -1.79
C SER A 23 4.72 -5.45 -0.36
N LEU A 24 5.71 -5.20 0.51
CA LEU A 24 5.52 -5.29 1.95
C LEU A 24 4.55 -4.18 2.43
N TRP A 25 3.84 -4.44 3.53
CA TRP A 25 3.13 -3.43 4.31
C TRP A 25 4.09 -2.66 5.23
N GLU A 26 3.67 -1.49 5.71
CA GLU A 26 4.45 -0.70 6.68
C GLU A 26 3.49 0.12 7.55
N ASP A 27 3.38 -0.27 8.82
CA ASP A 27 2.47 0.38 9.77
C ASP A 27 2.80 1.87 10.00
N LYS A 28 4.09 2.24 9.88
CA LYS A 28 4.53 3.64 9.99
C LYS A 28 4.02 4.52 8.85
N PHE A 29 3.43 3.94 7.80
CA PHE A 29 2.71 4.74 6.81
C PHE A 29 1.54 5.49 7.46
N ILE A 30 0.80 4.85 8.38
CA ILE A 30 -0.32 5.50 9.07
C ILE A 30 0.25 6.59 9.99
N GLY A 31 -0.12 7.84 9.72
CA GLY A 31 0.41 9.01 10.43
C GLY A 31 1.66 9.64 9.80
N SER A 32 2.22 9.06 8.72
CA SER A 32 3.28 9.65 7.92
C SER A 32 2.86 10.99 7.27
N PRO A 33 3.80 11.85 6.82
CA PRO A 33 3.48 13.06 6.07
C PRO A 33 2.61 12.80 4.83
N ALA A 34 2.93 11.78 4.04
CA ALA A 34 2.13 11.38 2.89
C ALA A 34 0.71 10.93 3.28
N TYR A 35 0.58 10.18 4.38
CA TYR A 35 -0.72 9.76 4.90
C TYR A 35 -1.58 10.94 5.34
N LYS A 36 -0.99 11.90 6.08
CA LYS A 36 -1.67 13.12 6.52
C LYS A 36 -2.14 13.97 5.33
N ARG A 37 -1.37 13.98 4.24
CA ARG A 37 -1.77 14.60 2.95
C ARG A 37 -2.85 13.81 2.18
N ARG A 38 -3.24 12.62 2.66
CA ARG A 38 -4.22 11.72 2.04
C ARG A 38 -3.88 11.42 0.57
N ILE A 39 -2.61 11.16 0.27
CA ILE A 39 -2.25 10.75 -1.09
C ILE A 39 -2.96 9.44 -1.46
N PRO A 40 -3.47 9.30 -2.69
CA PRO A 40 -4.05 8.04 -3.15
C PRO A 40 -3.05 6.88 -3.09
N VAL A 41 -3.51 5.72 -2.63
CA VAL A 41 -2.72 4.49 -2.62
C VAL A 41 -3.44 3.38 -3.36
N PHE A 42 -2.76 2.74 -4.30
CA PHE A 42 -3.24 1.58 -5.01
C PHE A 42 -2.38 0.36 -4.66
N PHE A 43 -3.03 -0.75 -4.31
CA PHE A 43 -2.38 -2.04 -4.14
C PHE A 43 -2.77 -2.99 -5.28
N GLY A 44 -1.77 -3.61 -5.89
CA GLY A 44 -1.93 -4.77 -6.77
C GLY A 44 -1.14 -5.95 -6.20
N HIS A 45 -1.83 -7.03 -5.82
CA HIS A 45 -1.19 -8.14 -5.11
C HIS A 45 -1.70 -9.50 -5.59
N GLY A 46 -0.79 -10.47 -5.71
CA GLY A 46 -1.12 -11.83 -6.12
C GLY A 46 -1.66 -12.65 -4.95
N SER A 47 -2.71 -13.45 -5.17
CA SER A 47 -3.29 -14.28 -4.10
C SER A 47 -2.38 -15.44 -3.66
N ARG A 48 -1.35 -15.79 -4.45
CA ARG A 48 -0.40 -16.87 -4.17
C ARG A 48 1.01 -16.36 -3.90
N ASP A 49 1.17 -15.08 -3.56
CA ASP A 49 2.47 -14.50 -3.23
C ASP A 49 3.11 -15.24 -2.03
N PRO A 50 4.22 -15.98 -2.23
CA PRO A 50 4.85 -16.75 -1.16
C PRO A 50 5.82 -15.89 -0.33
N VAL A 51 6.11 -14.66 -0.77
CA VAL A 51 7.06 -13.76 -0.12
C VAL A 51 6.32 -12.84 0.84
N PHE A 52 5.25 -12.20 0.36
CA PHE A 52 4.37 -11.35 1.14
C PHE A 52 2.95 -11.90 1.09
N ALA A 53 2.61 -12.65 2.14
CA ALA A 53 1.30 -13.30 2.24
C ALA A 53 0.16 -12.28 2.08
N ILE A 54 -0.82 -12.66 1.25
CA ILE A 54 -1.96 -11.82 0.89
C ILE A 54 -2.74 -11.32 2.12
N ASP A 55 -2.92 -12.17 3.14
CA ASP A 55 -3.67 -11.85 4.35
C ASP A 55 -3.07 -10.64 5.09
N ASN A 56 -1.75 -10.51 5.13
CA ASN A 56 -1.09 -9.38 5.78
C ASN A 56 -1.30 -8.08 5.00
N GLN A 57 -1.27 -8.16 3.66
CA GLN A 57 -1.50 -6.99 2.82
C GLN A 57 -2.96 -6.53 2.87
N GLU A 58 -3.91 -7.47 2.89
CA GLU A 58 -5.33 -7.18 3.08
C GLU A 58 -5.60 -6.60 4.47
N ALA A 59 -4.99 -7.15 5.53
CA ALA A 59 -5.10 -6.61 6.88
C ALA A 59 -4.60 -5.15 6.94
N PHE A 60 -3.48 -4.85 6.29
CA PHE A 60 -2.97 -3.48 6.21
C PHE A 60 -3.91 -2.54 5.44
N TYR A 61 -4.45 -2.99 4.30
CA TYR A 61 -5.47 -2.25 3.56
C TYR A 61 -6.69 -1.92 4.42
N GLN A 62 -7.21 -2.90 5.18
CA GLN A 62 -8.33 -2.69 6.08
C GLN A 62 -7.98 -1.74 7.22
N LYS A 63 -6.76 -1.82 7.75
CA LYS A 63 -6.25 -0.92 8.80
C LYS A 63 -6.23 0.54 8.33
N ILE A 64 -5.82 0.82 7.09
CA ILE A 64 -5.89 2.18 6.51
C ILE A 64 -7.34 2.67 6.49
N ARG A 65 -8.27 1.83 6.00
CA ARG A 65 -9.69 2.20 5.86
C ARG A 65 -10.40 2.41 7.20
N SER A 66 -10.08 1.60 8.20
CA SER A 66 -10.67 1.71 9.54
C SER A 66 -10.08 2.89 10.31
N THR A 67 -8.79 3.19 10.13
CA THR A 67 -8.12 4.30 10.83
C THR A 67 -8.56 5.67 10.31
N THR A 68 -8.78 5.82 9.01
CA THR A 68 -9.25 7.09 8.43
C THR A 68 -10.36 6.85 7.43
N LYS A 69 -11.58 7.16 7.86
CA LYS A 69 -12.78 7.07 7.02
C LYS A 69 -12.58 7.87 5.73
N GLY A 70 -12.84 7.24 4.60
CA GLY A 70 -12.72 7.83 3.26
C GLY A 70 -11.27 8.09 2.81
N TYR A 71 -10.27 7.44 3.40
CA TYR A 71 -8.92 7.50 2.85
C TYR A 71 -8.92 6.97 1.39
N PRO A 72 -8.27 7.66 0.43
CA PRO A 72 -8.29 7.25 -0.98
C PRO A 72 -7.37 6.04 -1.22
N VAL A 73 -7.86 4.84 -0.87
CA VAL A 73 -7.11 3.59 -1.03
C VAL A 73 -7.93 2.56 -1.82
N ARG A 74 -7.28 1.89 -2.76
CA ARG A 74 -7.85 0.79 -3.55
C ARG A 74 -6.95 -0.44 -3.47
N PHE A 75 -7.58 -1.60 -3.41
CA PHE A 75 -6.91 -2.90 -3.47
C PHE A 75 -7.44 -3.69 -4.65
N VAL A 76 -6.53 -4.30 -5.41
CA VAL A 76 -6.85 -5.27 -6.45
C VAL A 76 -6.07 -6.54 -6.15
N ARG A 77 -6.82 -7.60 -5.82
CA ARG A 77 -6.28 -8.96 -5.70
C ARG A 77 -6.32 -9.61 -7.07
N PHE A 78 -5.21 -10.21 -7.45
CA PHE A 78 -5.14 -11.02 -8.66
C PHE A 78 -5.15 -12.50 -8.25
N GLU A 79 -6.26 -13.16 -8.55
CA GLU A 79 -6.40 -14.59 -8.29
C GLU A 79 -5.32 -15.38 -9.01
N THR A 80 -4.73 -16.34 -8.32
CA THR A 80 -3.61 -17.18 -8.78
C THR A 80 -2.28 -16.45 -9.05
N GLY A 81 -2.27 -15.11 -9.01
CA GLY A 81 -1.09 -14.30 -9.22
C GLY A 81 -0.02 -14.51 -8.16
N ASN A 82 1.24 -14.37 -8.57
CA ASN A 82 2.43 -14.57 -7.72
C ASN A 82 3.12 -13.25 -7.33
N HIS A 83 4.24 -13.32 -6.61
CA HIS A 83 5.08 -12.18 -6.24
C HIS A 83 5.68 -11.49 -7.48
N GLY A 84 5.79 -10.16 -7.45
CA GLY A 84 6.44 -9.34 -8.48
C GLY A 84 5.60 -9.11 -9.75
N THR A 85 4.98 -10.15 -10.30
CA THR A 85 4.02 -10.05 -11.42
C THR A 85 2.63 -10.53 -11.02
N PRO A 86 1.87 -9.74 -10.23
CA PRO A 86 0.56 -10.14 -9.74
C PRO A 86 -0.42 -10.52 -10.85
N ILE A 87 -0.23 -9.97 -12.05
CA ILE A 87 -1.14 -10.12 -13.20
C ILE A 87 -0.96 -11.47 -13.92
N ARG A 88 0.13 -12.22 -13.67
CA ARG A 88 0.46 -13.47 -14.37
C ARG A 88 0.41 -14.68 -13.46
#